data_AF-A0A5B6TKU1-F1
#
_entry.id   AF-A0A5B6TKU1-F1
#
_cell.length_a   1.000
_cell.length_b   1.000
_cell.length_c   1.000
_cell.angle_alpha   90.00
_cell.angle_beta   90.00
_cell.angle_gamma   90.00
#
_symmetry.space_group_name_H-M   'P 1'
#
loop_
_entity.id
_entity.type
_entity.pdbx_description
1 polymer ?
#
loop_
_entity_poly.entity_id
_entity_poly.type
_entity_poly.pdbx_seq_one_letter_code
_entity_poly.pdbx_strand_id
1 'polypeptide(L)'
;MFEMKFILSERLKRGRSLAYFASGTRIREGYKELPFENVILIDHSFKDVICFDQKVIKIGLTATLATGLLKEVGAKLDAFVCINEGLSEGNGHVPIQNQGIFSNILPLMKEEYIHVACPGYYGQRKWKKMFNLPQLATVLDENDVDYLDPKIFSDYYRYKKCFVWKVKKQTGEPSTFKLGSRTITVQRKNIWEDYGTRKLFIRCSPLETDNIKSVAPDVEILKDYSFERLLQYCTTNKIKRIGLSPWLRHSYNGFLSYIKDNEERFPFPQELNFYHLEKNDFKQLYALAQ
;
A
#
# COMPACT_ATOMS: atom_id res chain seq x y z
N MET A 1 -5.69 25.67 2.64
CA MET A 1 -5.17 24.29 2.43
C MET A 1 -3.65 24.26 2.22
N PHE A 2 -3.08 25.11 1.36
CA PHE A 2 -1.63 25.19 1.13
C PHE A 2 -0.81 25.38 2.42
N GLU A 3 -1.17 26.36 3.25
CA GLU A 3 -0.52 26.63 4.54
C GLU A 3 -0.54 25.41 5.48
N MET A 4 -1.67 24.72 5.58
CA MET A 4 -1.79 23.52 6.41
C MET A 4 -0.92 22.37 5.90
N LYS A 5 -0.79 22.19 4.58
CA LYS A 5 0.13 21.21 3.99
C LYS A 5 1.59 21.54 4.29
N PHE A 6 1.94 22.83 4.23
CA PHE A 6 3.29 23.29 4.58
C PHE A 6 3.60 23.00 6.06
N ILE A 7 2.71 23.37 6.98
CA ILE A 7 2.87 23.07 8.42
C ILE A 7 2.99 21.57 8.65
N LEU A 8 2.14 20.76 8.00
CA LEU A 8 2.20 19.30 8.09
C LEU A 8 3.56 18.77 7.62
N SER A 9 4.04 19.22 6.45
CA SER A 9 5.34 18.83 5.92
C SER A 9 6.47 19.15 6.89
N GLU A 10 6.53 20.38 7.40
CA GLU A 10 7.57 20.81 8.33
C GLU A 10 7.56 20.03 9.64
N ARG A 11 6.38 19.68 10.15
CA ARG A 11 6.24 18.84 11.34
C ARG A 11 6.72 17.41 11.10
N LEU A 12 6.32 16.80 9.99
CA LEU A 12 6.64 15.41 9.69
C LEU A 12 8.10 15.19 9.29
N LYS A 13 8.84 16.26 8.94
CA LYS A 13 10.30 16.23 8.80
C LYS A 13 11.03 16.13 10.14
N ARG A 14 10.38 16.44 11.26
CA ARG A 14 10.99 16.50 12.59
C ARG A 14 10.53 15.33 13.46
N GLY A 15 11.48 14.54 13.94
CA GLY A 15 11.23 13.46 14.89
C GLY A 15 10.61 12.20 14.29
N ARG A 16 10.20 11.28 15.16
CA ARG A 16 9.51 10.04 14.80
C ARG A 16 8.01 10.31 14.64
N SER A 17 7.41 9.67 13.64
CA SER A 17 5.98 9.81 13.36
C SER A 17 5.26 8.46 13.34
N LEU A 18 4.14 8.40 14.05
CA LEU A 18 3.21 7.27 14.03
C LEU A 18 1.95 7.66 13.27
N ALA A 19 1.41 6.76 12.45
CA ALA A 19 0.09 6.93 11.84
C ALA A 19 -0.85 5.79 12.23
N TYR A 20 -2.05 6.15 12.68
CA TYR A 20 -3.15 5.23 12.95
C TYR A 20 -4.27 5.45 11.94
N PHE A 21 -4.42 4.49 11.02
CA PHE A 21 -5.48 4.50 10.01
C PHE A 21 -6.77 3.90 10.57
N ALA A 22 -7.90 4.55 10.25
CA ALA A 22 -9.21 4.34 10.88
C ALA A 22 -9.13 4.45 12.41
N SER A 23 -8.56 5.54 12.90
CA SER A 23 -8.42 5.77 14.33
C SER A 23 -9.76 5.93 15.05
N GLY A 24 -10.85 6.22 14.33
CA GLY A 24 -12.06 6.81 14.89
C GLY A 24 -11.79 8.25 15.35
N THR A 25 -12.84 8.91 15.85
CA THR A 25 -12.79 10.31 16.28
C THR A 25 -12.42 10.50 17.76
N ARG A 26 -12.41 9.41 18.54
CA ARG A 26 -12.12 9.44 19.97
C ARG A 26 -10.62 9.65 20.20
N ILE A 27 -10.26 10.80 20.75
CA ILE A 27 -8.89 11.10 21.17
C ILE A 27 -8.64 10.46 22.54
N ARG A 28 -7.65 9.56 22.63
CA ARG A 28 -7.27 8.87 23.87
C ARG A 28 -6.10 9.60 24.54
N GLU A 29 -6.11 9.66 25.87
CA GLU A 29 -5.07 10.35 26.65
C GLU A 29 -3.67 9.75 26.41
N GLY A 30 -3.57 8.42 26.31
CA GLY A 30 -2.31 7.73 26.06
C GLY A 30 -1.61 8.12 24.76
N TYR A 31 -2.30 8.75 23.79
CA TYR A 31 -1.61 9.30 22.61
C TYR A 31 -0.58 10.36 22.98
N LYS A 32 -0.82 11.11 24.07
CA LYS A 32 0.10 12.14 24.56
C LYS A 32 1.39 11.57 25.18
N GLU A 33 1.39 10.28 25.52
CA GLU A 33 2.49 9.59 26.19
C GLU A 33 3.35 8.78 25.22
N LEU A 34 2.84 8.49 24.01
CA LEU A 34 3.57 7.73 23.00
C LEU A 34 4.94 8.36 22.65
N PRO A 35 6.00 7.55 22.40
CA PRO A 35 7.35 8.05 22.14
C PRO A 35 7.55 8.54 20.69
N PHE A 36 6.61 9.33 20.20
CA PHE A 36 6.60 9.95 18.87
C PHE A 36 6.29 11.44 19.01
N GLU A 37 6.95 12.25 18.22
CA GLU A 37 6.80 13.70 18.11
C GLU A 37 5.55 14.07 17.32
N ASN A 38 5.09 13.17 16.46
CA ASN A 38 3.83 13.30 15.74
C ASN A 38 3.02 11.99 15.82
N VAL A 39 1.79 12.09 16.31
CA VAL A 39 0.79 11.00 16.31
C VAL A 39 -0.33 11.39 15.37
N ILE A 40 -0.35 10.76 14.19
CA ILE A 40 -1.28 11.06 13.11
C ILE A 40 -2.48 10.12 13.22
N LEU A 41 -3.66 10.68 13.44
CA LEU A 41 -4.93 9.98 13.52
C LEU A 41 -5.70 10.24 12.23
N ILE A 42 -6.01 9.18 11.48
CA ILE A 42 -6.62 9.27 10.15
C ILE A 42 -7.99 8.62 10.21
N ASP A 43 -9.03 9.43 9.99
CA ASP A 43 -10.40 8.96 9.87
C ASP A 43 -11.24 9.99 9.12
N HIS A 44 -12.01 9.56 8.12
CA HIS A 44 -12.89 10.46 7.35
C HIS A 44 -13.94 11.17 8.24
N SER A 45 -14.21 10.64 9.44
CA SER A 45 -15.21 11.17 10.38
C SER A 45 -14.74 12.44 11.10
N PHE A 46 -13.47 12.81 11.01
CA PHE A 46 -13.01 14.10 11.54
C PHE A 46 -13.59 15.24 10.69
N LYS A 47 -14.10 16.28 11.35
CA LYS A 47 -14.73 17.44 10.69
C LYS A 47 -13.75 18.23 9.82
N ASP A 48 -12.51 18.38 10.30
CA ASP A 48 -11.46 19.11 9.62
C ASP A 48 -10.58 18.19 8.79
N VAL A 49 -10.19 18.62 7.59
CA VAL A 49 -9.26 17.87 6.73
C VAL A 49 -7.91 17.67 7.41
N ILE A 50 -7.38 18.71 8.06
CA ILE A 50 -6.17 18.66 8.89
C ILE A 50 -6.43 19.50 10.13
N CYS A 51 -6.15 18.96 11.31
CA CYS A 51 -6.21 19.71 12.57
C CYS A 51 -5.04 19.30 13.46
N PHE A 52 -4.38 20.28 14.07
CA PHE A 52 -3.23 20.08 14.95
C PHE A 52 -3.63 20.32 16.41
N ASP A 53 -3.29 19.38 17.28
CA ASP A 53 -3.41 19.50 18.73
C ASP A 53 -2.12 19.00 19.38
N GLN A 54 -1.21 19.94 19.68
CA GLN A 54 0.14 19.63 20.18
C GLN A 54 0.80 18.58 19.26
N LYS A 55 1.20 17.40 19.78
CA LYS A 55 1.77 16.32 18.96
C LYS A 55 0.76 15.47 18.20
N VAL A 56 -0.53 15.59 18.49
CA VAL A 56 -1.60 14.85 17.80
C VAL A 56 -2.01 15.61 16.55
N ILE A 57 -2.07 14.91 15.42
CA ILE A 57 -2.46 15.45 14.12
C ILE A 57 -3.68 14.65 13.66
N LYS A 58 -4.81 15.30 13.45
CA LYS A 58 -6.03 14.67 12.93
C LYS A 58 -6.11 14.92 11.43
N ILE A 59 -6.40 13.89 10.65
CA ILE A 59 -6.62 13.97 9.20
C ILE A 59 -8.00 13.41 8.88
N GLY A 60 -8.92 14.30 8.50
CA GLY A 60 -10.30 14.03 8.09
C GLY A 60 -10.42 13.54 6.66
N LEU A 61 -9.79 12.41 6.33
CA LEU A 61 -9.79 11.84 4.97
C LEU A 61 -9.90 10.32 5.01
N THR A 62 -10.35 9.73 3.91
CA THR A 62 -10.26 8.27 3.70
C THR A 62 -8.79 7.84 3.63
N ALA A 63 -8.51 6.55 3.87
CA ALA A 63 -7.14 6.03 3.88
C ALA A 63 -6.37 6.36 2.59
N THR A 64 -6.98 6.18 1.41
CA THR A 64 -6.36 6.46 0.11
C THR A 64 -6.05 7.94 -0.08
N LEU A 65 -6.98 8.83 0.26
CA LEU A 65 -6.78 10.29 0.16
C LEU A 65 -5.73 10.79 1.16
N ALA A 66 -5.78 10.30 2.40
CA ALA A 66 -4.78 10.60 3.42
C ALA A 66 -3.40 10.13 3.00
N THR A 67 -3.29 8.94 2.40
CA THR A 67 -2.02 8.45 1.83
C THR A 67 -1.50 9.36 0.72
N GLY A 68 -2.37 9.82 -0.19
CA GLY A 68 -2.01 10.79 -1.22
C GLY A 68 -1.46 12.09 -0.62
N LEU A 69 -2.18 12.67 0.35
CA LEU A 69 -1.75 13.87 1.08
C LEU A 69 -0.39 13.67 1.76
N LEU A 70 -0.22 12.56 2.50
CA LEU A 70 1.02 12.26 3.21
C LEU A 70 2.21 12.05 2.24
N LYS A 71 1.95 11.46 1.07
CA LYS A 71 2.96 11.31 0.02
C LYS A 71 3.36 12.66 -0.56
N GLU A 72 2.40 13.54 -0.83
CA GLU A 72 2.62 14.89 -1.35
C GLU A 72 3.51 15.73 -0.41
N VAL A 73 3.30 15.62 0.90
CA VAL A 73 4.12 16.35 1.90
C VAL A 73 5.45 15.66 2.23
N GLY A 74 5.76 14.53 1.57
CA GLY A 74 7.03 13.80 1.73
C GLY A 74 7.14 12.99 3.03
N ALA A 75 6.02 12.59 3.63
CA ALA A 75 6.03 11.89 4.92
C ALA A 75 6.76 10.53 4.85
N LYS A 76 7.55 10.24 5.88
CA LYS A 76 8.15 8.92 6.14
C LYS A 76 7.90 8.49 7.58
N LEU A 77 7.08 7.47 7.75
CA LEU A 77 6.50 7.06 9.02
C LEU A 77 7.34 5.96 9.71
N ASP A 78 7.52 6.10 11.01
CA ASP A 78 8.23 5.18 11.89
C ASP A 78 7.32 4.07 12.43
N ALA A 79 6.02 4.35 12.53
CA ALA A 79 5.05 3.39 13.02
C ALA A 79 3.72 3.48 12.26
N PHE A 80 3.14 2.31 12.02
CA PHE A 80 1.84 2.13 11.40
C PHE A 80 0.94 1.32 12.33
N VAL A 81 -0.23 1.86 12.62
CA VAL A 81 -1.24 1.22 13.45
C VAL A 81 -2.48 0.95 12.61
N CYS A 82 -2.95 -0.29 12.66
CA CYS A 82 -4.21 -0.72 12.04
C CYS A 82 -4.83 -1.84 12.88
N ILE A 83 -5.60 -1.45 13.89
CA ILE A 83 -6.21 -2.39 14.83
C ILE A 83 -7.60 -2.86 14.37
N ASN A 84 -8.39 -1.97 13.77
CA ASN A 84 -9.69 -2.29 13.20
C ASN A 84 -9.58 -2.49 11.68
N GLU A 85 -10.71 -2.83 11.06
CA GLU A 85 -10.76 -3.03 9.61
C GLU A 85 -10.83 -1.74 8.81
N GLY A 86 -11.33 -0.67 9.43
CA GLY A 86 -11.55 0.63 8.80
C GLY A 86 -12.71 0.66 7.81
N LEU A 87 -13.59 -0.36 7.81
CA LEU A 87 -14.83 -0.38 7.03
C LEU A 87 -15.89 0.45 7.75
N SER A 88 -16.63 -0.16 8.69
CA SER A 88 -17.71 0.53 9.40
C SER A 88 -17.19 1.68 10.28
N GLU A 89 -16.00 1.52 10.85
CA GLU A 89 -15.42 2.43 11.84
C GLU A 89 -14.77 3.66 11.21
N GLY A 90 -14.25 3.50 9.99
CA GLY A 90 -13.57 4.56 9.24
C GLY A 90 -14.23 4.89 7.91
N ASN A 91 -15.45 4.39 7.67
CA ASN A 91 -16.22 4.43 6.41
C ASN A 91 -15.37 4.17 5.16
N GLY A 92 -14.40 3.27 5.30
CA GLY A 92 -13.53 2.86 4.22
C GLY A 92 -14.29 1.95 3.26
N HIS A 93 -13.95 2.04 1.98
CA HIS A 93 -14.57 1.18 0.97
C HIS A 93 -13.95 -0.23 0.91
N VAL A 94 -12.78 -0.41 1.52
CA VAL A 94 -12.00 -1.66 1.54
C VAL A 94 -11.27 -1.77 2.88
N PRO A 95 -11.09 -2.98 3.46
CA PRO A 95 -10.32 -3.13 4.68
C PRO A 95 -8.91 -2.57 4.56
N ILE A 96 -8.41 -1.86 5.57
CA ILE A 96 -7.06 -1.26 5.54
C ILE A 96 -5.97 -2.32 5.38
N GLN A 97 -6.22 -3.51 5.91
CA GLN A 97 -5.29 -4.65 5.84
C GLN A 97 -5.37 -5.41 4.51
N ASN A 98 -6.27 -5.01 3.61
CA ASN A 98 -6.29 -5.51 2.24
C ASN A 98 -5.00 -5.10 1.51
N GLN A 99 -4.47 -5.98 0.68
CA GLN A 99 -3.24 -5.74 -0.06
C GLN A 99 -3.27 -4.49 -0.93
N GLY A 100 -4.41 -4.14 -1.52
CA GLY A 100 -4.54 -2.92 -2.32
C GLY A 100 -4.26 -1.67 -1.48
N ILE A 101 -4.97 -1.53 -0.35
CA ILE A 101 -4.79 -0.38 0.57
C ILE A 101 -3.41 -0.41 1.22
N PHE A 102 -2.98 -1.58 1.70
CA PHE A 102 -1.66 -1.72 2.31
C PHE A 102 -0.52 -1.41 1.32
N SER A 103 -0.68 -1.80 0.05
CA SER A 103 0.24 -1.41 -1.03
C SER A 103 0.32 0.10 -1.17
N ASN A 104 -0.79 0.83 -1.03
CA ASN A 104 -0.77 2.30 -1.10
C ASN A 104 -0.04 2.93 0.09
N ILE A 105 -0.18 2.35 1.29
CA ILE A 105 0.40 2.89 2.53
C ILE A 105 1.90 2.60 2.63
N LEU A 106 2.35 1.41 2.20
CA LEU A 106 3.74 0.97 2.32
C LEU A 106 4.82 1.98 1.87
N PRO A 107 4.66 2.72 0.74
CA PRO A 107 5.58 3.78 0.33
C PRO A 107 5.80 4.91 1.36
N LEU A 108 4.85 5.13 2.27
CA LEU A 108 4.99 6.10 3.36
C LEU A 108 5.84 5.58 4.52
N MET A 109 6.00 4.26 4.66
CA MET A 109 6.78 3.71 5.76
C MET A 109 8.28 3.90 5.52
N LYS A 110 9.04 4.08 6.61
CA LYS A 110 10.51 3.94 6.57
C LYS A 110 10.90 2.50 6.22
N GLU A 111 12.20 2.31 5.95
CA GLU A 111 12.74 0.99 5.63
C GLU A 111 12.56 0.01 6.79
N GLU A 112 12.79 0.51 8.01
CA GLU A 112 12.46 -0.17 9.25
C GLU A 112 11.37 0.62 9.97
N TYR A 113 10.32 -0.06 10.43
CA TYR A 113 9.17 0.57 11.09
C TYR A 113 8.47 -0.39 12.05
N ILE A 114 7.65 0.16 12.95
CA ILE A 114 6.81 -0.59 13.88
C ILE A 114 5.42 -0.77 13.27
N HIS A 115 4.91 -2.01 13.24
CA HIS A 115 3.55 -2.30 12.83
C HIS A 115 2.75 -2.76 14.05
N VAL A 116 1.62 -2.12 14.35
CA VAL A 116 0.69 -2.54 15.40
C VAL A 116 -0.63 -2.95 14.77
N ALA A 117 -1.09 -4.16 15.06
CA ALA A 117 -2.37 -4.62 14.55
C ALA A 117 -3.01 -5.72 15.40
N CYS A 118 -4.30 -5.98 15.15
CA CYS A 118 -5.08 -6.98 15.90
C CYS A 118 -5.62 -8.11 15.02
N PRO A 119 -4.79 -9.13 14.72
CA PRO A 119 -5.18 -10.31 13.94
C PRO A 119 -6.42 -11.05 14.40
N GLY A 120 -6.72 -10.99 15.70
CA GLY A 120 -7.93 -11.61 16.24
C GLY A 120 -9.22 -11.08 15.60
N TYR A 121 -9.22 -9.88 15.02
CA TYR A 121 -10.39 -9.28 14.39
C TYR A 121 -10.94 -10.14 13.24
N TYR A 122 -10.06 -10.62 12.33
CA TYR A 122 -10.41 -11.48 11.18
C TYR A 122 -10.07 -12.96 11.34
N GLY A 123 -9.45 -13.35 12.45
CA GLY A 123 -8.88 -14.67 12.67
C GLY A 123 -7.45 -14.80 12.14
N GLN A 124 -6.58 -15.40 12.95
CA GLN A 124 -5.12 -15.44 12.72
C GLN A 124 -4.70 -16.08 11.39
N ARG A 125 -5.47 -17.02 10.83
CA ARG A 125 -5.16 -17.69 9.54
C ARG A 125 -5.17 -16.72 8.36
N LYS A 126 -6.08 -15.74 8.33
CA LYS A 126 -6.10 -14.71 7.29
C LYS A 126 -4.88 -13.79 7.44
N TRP A 127 -4.43 -13.56 8.67
CA TRP A 127 -3.31 -12.68 8.97
C TRP A 127 -1.94 -13.18 8.52
N LYS A 128 -1.66 -14.49 8.67
CA LYS A 128 -0.41 -15.09 8.16
C LYS A 128 -0.23 -14.87 6.65
N LYS A 129 -1.33 -14.74 5.89
CA LYS A 129 -1.28 -14.38 4.46
C LYS A 129 -1.04 -12.88 4.23
N MET A 130 -1.49 -12.01 5.14
CA MET A 130 -1.32 -10.56 5.02
C MET A 130 0.11 -10.09 5.29
N PHE A 131 0.91 -10.86 6.04
CA PHE A 131 2.36 -10.62 6.20
C PHE A 131 3.22 -11.43 5.20
N ASN A 132 2.63 -11.98 4.14
CA ASN A 132 3.39 -12.60 3.02
C ASN A 132 4.04 -11.55 2.10
N LEU A 133 4.46 -10.42 2.65
CA LEU A 133 4.96 -9.24 1.95
C LEU A 133 6.49 -9.31 1.79
N PRO A 134 7.11 -8.53 0.89
CA PRO A 134 8.57 -8.44 0.77
C PRO A 134 9.16 -7.70 1.99
N GLN A 135 9.13 -8.35 3.15
CA GLN A 135 9.60 -7.81 4.42
C GLN A 135 9.98 -8.93 5.39
N LEU A 136 10.88 -8.61 6.32
CA LEU A 136 11.13 -9.37 7.54
C LEU A 136 10.32 -8.75 8.67
N ALA A 137 9.72 -9.58 9.51
CA ALA A 137 8.93 -9.12 10.65
C ALA A 137 9.22 -9.97 11.88
N THR A 138 9.59 -9.31 12.97
CA THR A 138 9.81 -9.92 14.29
C THR A 138 8.75 -9.39 15.24
N VAL A 139 8.08 -10.30 15.96
CA VAL A 139 7.12 -9.92 17.01
C VAL A 139 7.91 -9.34 18.17
N LEU A 140 7.50 -8.18 18.67
CA LEU A 140 8.06 -7.56 19.87
C LEU A 140 7.27 -7.99 21.12
N ASP A 141 7.96 -8.14 22.23
CA ASP A 141 7.39 -8.32 23.56
C ASP A 141 7.41 -7.02 24.37
N GLU A 142 6.74 -7.02 25.53
CA GLU A 142 6.55 -5.82 26.35
C GLU A 142 7.83 -5.22 26.94
N ASN A 143 8.94 -5.96 26.95
CA ASN A 143 10.24 -5.49 27.43
C ASN A 143 11.09 -4.88 26.30
N ASP A 144 10.69 -5.03 25.04
CA ASP A 144 11.37 -4.40 23.91
C ASP A 144 11.19 -2.88 23.94
N VAL A 145 12.28 -2.13 23.72
CA VAL A 145 12.27 -0.65 23.74
C VAL A 145 11.33 -0.01 22.71
N ASP A 146 11.09 -0.71 21.59
CA ASP A 146 10.22 -0.26 20.51
C ASP A 146 8.77 -0.80 20.67
N TYR A 147 8.45 -1.50 21.76
CA TYR A 147 7.10 -2.02 22.01
C TYR A 147 6.09 -0.89 22.25
N LEU A 148 4.93 -1.01 21.61
CA LEU A 148 3.80 -0.09 21.78
C LEU A 148 2.60 -0.87 22.30
N ASP A 149 2.12 -0.55 23.52
CA ASP A 149 0.97 -1.24 24.09
C ASP A 149 -0.29 -1.03 23.21
N PRO A 150 -0.86 -2.09 22.59
CA PRO A 150 -2.06 -1.97 21.77
C PRO A 150 -3.27 -1.35 22.49
N LYS A 151 -3.31 -1.41 23.83
CA LYS A 151 -4.37 -0.82 24.67
C LYS A 151 -4.52 0.68 24.48
N ILE A 152 -3.44 1.36 24.12
CA ILE A 152 -3.43 2.80 23.90
C ILE A 152 -4.35 3.17 22.73
N PHE A 153 -4.50 2.28 21.75
CA PHE A 153 -5.16 2.58 20.47
C PHE A 153 -6.61 2.13 20.39
N SER A 154 -6.99 1.07 21.11
CA SER A 154 -8.34 0.51 21.05
C SER A 154 -8.61 -0.34 22.28
N ASP A 155 -9.89 -0.53 22.62
CA ASP A 155 -10.33 -1.49 23.65
C ASP A 155 -10.43 -2.93 23.09
N TYR A 156 -10.29 -3.10 21.76
CA TYR A 156 -10.34 -4.42 21.11
C TYR A 156 -9.27 -5.40 21.59
N TYR A 157 -8.17 -4.91 22.16
CA TYR A 157 -7.15 -5.77 22.78
C TYR A 157 -7.72 -6.74 23.81
N ARG A 158 -8.84 -6.39 24.47
CA ARG A 158 -9.49 -7.22 25.49
C ARG A 158 -10.12 -8.47 24.90
N TYR A 159 -10.52 -8.40 23.64
CA TYR A 159 -11.29 -9.45 22.98
C TYR A 159 -10.52 -10.13 21.85
N LYS A 160 -9.50 -9.45 21.31
CA LYS A 160 -8.77 -9.87 20.12
C LYS A 160 -7.27 -9.86 20.41
N LYS A 161 -6.58 -10.91 19.95
CA LYS A 161 -5.12 -10.95 20.04
C LYS A 161 -4.51 -9.87 19.13
N CYS A 162 -3.73 -8.98 19.73
CA CYS A 162 -2.97 -7.93 19.06
C CYS A 162 -1.48 -8.22 19.16
N PHE A 163 -0.71 -7.68 18.22
CA PHE A 163 0.73 -7.83 18.20
C PHE A 163 1.37 -6.53 17.71
N VAL A 164 2.63 -6.39 18.13
CA VAL A 164 3.54 -5.35 17.68
C VAL A 164 4.65 -6.06 16.94
N TRP A 165 4.98 -5.58 15.74
CA TRP A 165 6.09 -6.12 14.96
C TRP A 165 7.09 -5.02 14.67
N LYS A 166 8.37 -5.35 14.77
CA LYS A 166 9.42 -4.63 14.07
C LYS A 166 9.54 -5.19 12.66
N VAL A 167 9.33 -4.32 11.67
CA VAL A 167 9.30 -4.69 10.26
C VAL A 167 10.46 -4.04 9.55
N LYS A 168 11.19 -4.82 8.75
CA LYS A 168 12.21 -4.34 7.81
C LYS A 168 11.77 -4.72 6.41
N LYS A 169 11.64 -3.74 5.50
CA LYS A 169 11.34 -4.02 4.10
C LYS A 169 12.48 -4.83 3.48
N GLN A 170 12.13 -5.72 2.56
CA GLN A 170 13.07 -6.58 1.87
C GLN A 170 12.48 -6.96 0.52
N THR A 171 12.70 -6.11 -0.48
CA THR A 171 12.33 -6.41 -1.86
C THR A 171 13.03 -7.68 -2.34
N GLY A 172 12.32 -8.51 -3.09
CA GLY A 172 12.94 -9.68 -3.72
C GLY A 172 13.73 -9.28 -4.96
N GLU A 173 14.73 -10.09 -5.30
CA GLU A 173 15.47 -9.95 -6.56
C GLU A 173 14.52 -10.06 -7.76
N PRO A 174 14.66 -9.18 -8.76
CA PRO A 174 13.87 -9.27 -9.97
C PRO A 174 14.31 -10.46 -10.82
N SER A 175 13.36 -11.10 -11.50
CA SER A 175 13.63 -12.12 -12.50
C SER A 175 13.18 -11.62 -13.86
N THR A 176 14.07 -11.69 -14.86
CA THR A 176 13.84 -11.08 -16.18
C THR A 176 14.06 -12.10 -17.28
N PHE A 177 13.18 -12.09 -18.28
CA PHE A 177 13.29 -12.92 -19.48
C PHE A 177 12.79 -12.17 -20.72
N LYS A 178 13.10 -12.72 -21.90
CA LYS A 178 12.64 -12.20 -23.19
C LYS A 178 11.42 -12.98 -23.67
N LEU A 179 10.45 -12.26 -24.25
CA LEU A 179 9.33 -12.83 -24.96
C LEU A 179 9.20 -12.09 -26.30
N GLY A 180 9.77 -12.68 -27.35
CA GLY A 180 9.93 -11.99 -28.63
C GLY A 180 10.85 -10.77 -28.49
N SER A 181 10.42 -9.61 -28.99
CA SER A 181 11.13 -8.34 -28.84
C SER A 181 11.00 -7.70 -27.45
N ARG A 182 10.11 -8.23 -26.60
CA ARG A 182 9.76 -7.62 -25.31
C ARG A 182 10.59 -8.16 -24.15
N THR A 183 10.78 -7.30 -23.16
CA THR A 183 11.42 -7.64 -21.89
C THR A 183 10.34 -7.80 -20.83
N ILE A 184 10.30 -8.95 -20.16
CA ILE A 184 9.40 -9.19 -19.04
C ILE A 184 10.22 -9.31 -17.77
N THR A 185 9.88 -8.49 -16.78
CA THR A 185 10.48 -8.54 -15.44
C THR A 185 9.41 -8.83 -14.41
N VAL A 186 9.64 -9.81 -13.55
CA VAL A 186 8.80 -10.14 -12.40
C VAL A 186 9.55 -9.72 -11.14
N GLN A 187 8.91 -8.95 -10.27
CA GLN A 187 9.57 -8.41 -9.08
C GLN A 187 8.65 -8.39 -7.87
N ARG A 188 9.19 -8.86 -6.75
CA ARG A 188 8.51 -8.85 -5.46
C ARG A 188 8.77 -7.52 -4.76
N LYS A 189 8.12 -6.48 -5.28
CA LYS A 189 8.29 -5.07 -4.93
C LYS A 189 6.95 -4.35 -5.04
N ASN A 190 6.78 -3.27 -4.29
CA ASN A 190 5.57 -2.46 -4.37
C ASN A 190 5.49 -1.70 -5.70
N ILE A 191 4.35 -1.79 -6.39
CA ILE A 191 4.14 -1.18 -7.71
C ILE A 191 4.24 0.36 -7.69
N TRP A 192 3.92 1.00 -6.57
CA TRP A 192 3.89 2.44 -6.42
C TRP A 192 5.27 3.08 -6.36
N GLU A 193 6.31 2.30 -6.07
CA GLU A 193 7.71 2.77 -6.08
C GLU A 193 8.16 3.22 -7.47
N ASP A 194 7.52 2.73 -8.52
CA ASP A 194 7.84 3.06 -9.91
C ASP A 194 6.80 3.99 -10.54
N TYR A 195 5.88 4.56 -9.74
CA TYR A 195 4.93 5.56 -10.22
C TYR A 195 5.66 6.79 -10.78
N GLY A 196 5.25 7.26 -11.96
CA GLY A 196 5.89 8.34 -12.69
C GLY A 196 7.03 7.90 -13.63
N THR A 197 7.61 6.71 -13.44
CA THR A 197 8.66 6.17 -14.34
C THR A 197 8.12 5.29 -15.45
N ARG A 198 6.88 4.81 -15.30
CA ARG A 198 6.17 3.90 -16.21
C ARG A 198 4.66 4.07 -16.05
N LYS A 199 3.88 3.65 -17.04
CA LYS A 199 2.42 3.63 -16.92
C LYS A 199 1.99 2.45 -16.05
N LEU A 200 1.35 2.71 -14.91
CA LEU A 200 0.90 1.65 -14.00
C LEU A 200 -0.52 1.22 -14.35
N PHE A 201 -0.73 -0.09 -14.35
CA PHE A 201 -2.02 -0.76 -14.45
C PHE A 201 -2.25 -1.55 -13.18
N ILE A 202 -3.19 -1.08 -12.38
CA ILE A 202 -3.42 -1.60 -11.03
C ILE A 202 -4.81 -2.20 -10.91
N ARG A 203 -4.93 -3.21 -10.06
CA ARG A 203 -6.22 -3.74 -9.63
C ARG A 203 -6.67 -3.01 -8.37
N CYS A 204 -7.85 -2.39 -8.42
CA CYS A 204 -8.50 -1.81 -7.25
C CYS A 204 -9.98 -2.26 -7.16
N SER A 205 -10.59 -2.02 -5.99
CA SER A 205 -12.05 -2.11 -5.86
C SER A 205 -12.68 -0.98 -6.68
N PRO A 206 -13.84 -1.22 -7.35
CA PRO A 206 -14.57 -0.15 -8.03
C PRO A 206 -14.92 1.02 -7.10
N LEU A 207 -15.16 0.73 -5.82
CA LEU A 207 -15.46 1.74 -4.80
C LEU A 207 -14.25 2.63 -4.46
N GLU A 208 -13.04 2.22 -4.82
CA GLU A 208 -11.80 2.98 -4.58
C GLU A 208 -11.27 3.66 -5.85
N THR A 209 -11.89 3.42 -7.01
CA THR A 209 -11.38 3.90 -8.30
C THR A 209 -11.24 5.42 -8.31
N ASP A 210 -12.27 6.16 -7.88
CA ASP A 210 -12.25 7.62 -7.89
C ASP A 210 -11.22 8.18 -6.91
N ASN A 211 -11.13 7.61 -5.71
CA ASN A 211 -10.12 8.00 -4.71
C ASN A 211 -8.71 7.80 -5.25
N ILE A 212 -8.43 6.64 -5.86
CA ILE A 212 -7.13 6.33 -6.46
C ILE A 212 -6.82 7.27 -7.61
N LYS A 213 -7.78 7.51 -8.51
CA LYS A 213 -7.62 8.44 -9.63
C LYS A 213 -7.43 9.88 -9.18
N SER A 214 -7.99 10.26 -8.04
CA SER A 214 -7.78 11.61 -7.48
C SER A 214 -6.34 11.84 -7.01
N VAL A 215 -5.67 10.80 -6.48
CA VAL A 215 -4.30 10.90 -5.94
C VAL A 215 -3.22 10.45 -6.93
N ALA A 216 -3.59 9.66 -7.94
CA ALA A 216 -2.70 9.12 -8.95
C ALA A 216 -3.43 9.05 -10.30
N PRO A 217 -3.75 10.20 -10.94
CA PRO A 217 -4.60 10.26 -12.13
C PRO A 217 -4.07 9.43 -13.32
N ASP A 218 -2.74 9.30 -13.40
CA ASP A 218 -2.06 8.62 -14.50
C ASP A 218 -2.10 7.09 -14.45
N VAL A 219 -2.64 6.47 -13.39
CA VAL A 219 -2.76 4.99 -13.34
C VAL A 219 -3.97 4.50 -14.13
N GLU A 220 -3.91 3.31 -14.73
CA GLU A 220 -5.07 2.63 -15.32
C GLU A 220 -5.62 1.57 -14.38
N ILE A 221 -6.94 1.37 -14.39
CA ILE A 221 -7.60 0.32 -13.60
C ILE A 221 -7.72 -0.94 -14.44
N LEU A 222 -6.98 -1.98 -14.07
CA LEU A 222 -6.77 -3.18 -14.88
C LEU A 222 -8.03 -4.07 -15.01
N LYS A 223 -9.00 -3.95 -14.09
CA LYS A 223 -10.27 -4.71 -14.14
C LYS A 223 -11.03 -4.46 -15.46
N ASP A 224 -10.80 -3.31 -16.08
CA ASP A 224 -11.52 -2.88 -17.27
C ASP A 224 -10.82 -3.29 -18.58
N TYR A 225 -9.71 -4.03 -18.52
CA TYR A 225 -8.89 -4.38 -19.67
C TYR A 225 -8.88 -5.87 -20.01
N SER A 226 -9.18 -6.18 -21.27
CA SER A 226 -8.77 -7.43 -21.92
C SER A 226 -7.30 -7.34 -22.38
N PHE A 227 -6.70 -8.47 -22.80
CA PHE A 227 -5.34 -8.48 -23.37
C PHE A 227 -5.21 -7.51 -24.53
N GLU A 228 -6.14 -7.59 -25.48
CA GLU A 228 -6.18 -6.74 -26.65
C GLU A 228 -6.33 -5.28 -26.27
N ARG A 229 -7.27 -4.94 -25.38
CA ARG A 229 -7.51 -3.56 -24.97
C ARG A 229 -6.27 -2.92 -24.34
N LEU A 230 -5.51 -3.70 -23.55
CA LEU A 230 -4.28 -3.21 -22.91
C LEU A 230 -3.21 -2.92 -23.96
N LEU A 231 -2.97 -3.85 -24.88
CA LEU A 231 -1.99 -3.69 -25.96
C LEU A 231 -2.38 -2.58 -26.94
N GLN A 232 -3.66 -2.50 -27.31
CA GLN A 232 -4.22 -1.43 -28.14
C GLN A 232 -4.01 -0.06 -27.49
N TYR A 233 -4.29 0.06 -26.19
CA TYR A 233 -4.06 1.30 -25.42
C TYR A 233 -2.58 1.68 -25.42
N CYS A 234 -1.69 0.73 -25.14
CA CYS A 234 -0.24 0.99 -25.14
C CYS A 234 0.27 1.37 -26.53
N THR A 235 -0.22 0.73 -27.59
CA THR A 235 0.17 1.02 -28.97
C THR A 235 -0.32 2.40 -29.41
N THR A 236 -1.60 2.71 -29.17
CA THR A 236 -2.21 4.00 -29.50
C THR A 236 -1.47 5.17 -28.83
N ASN A 237 -1.09 4.98 -27.56
CA ASN A 237 -0.41 6.00 -26.76
C ASN A 237 1.12 5.89 -26.77
N LYS A 238 1.69 4.99 -27.59
CA LYS A 238 3.15 4.70 -27.68
C LYS A 238 3.82 4.47 -26.32
N ILE A 239 3.15 3.78 -25.42
CA ILE A 239 3.62 3.51 -24.05
C ILE A 239 4.63 2.36 -24.08
N LYS A 240 5.90 2.68 -23.87
CA LYS A 240 7.01 1.72 -23.92
C LYS A 240 7.10 0.81 -22.70
N ARG A 241 6.83 1.36 -21.51
CA ARG A 241 7.09 0.72 -20.23
C ARG A 241 5.82 0.70 -19.40
N ILE A 242 5.41 -0.48 -18.96
CA ILE A 242 4.25 -0.63 -18.09
C ILE A 242 4.59 -1.38 -16.80
N GLY A 243 3.83 -1.08 -15.75
CA GLY A 243 3.81 -1.84 -14.51
C GLY A 243 2.45 -2.49 -14.30
N LEU A 244 2.43 -3.77 -13.93
CA LEU A 244 1.22 -4.57 -13.78
C LEU A 244 1.15 -5.16 -12.38
N SER A 245 0.05 -4.90 -11.66
CA SER A 245 -0.29 -5.65 -10.45
C SER A 245 -0.85 -7.04 -10.81
N PRO A 246 -0.96 -7.98 -9.85
CA PRO A 246 -1.53 -9.30 -10.13
C PRO A 246 -2.95 -9.25 -10.70
N TRP A 247 -3.15 -10.04 -11.75
CA TRP A 247 -4.26 -10.07 -12.68
C TRP A 247 -4.54 -11.53 -13.09
N LEU A 248 -5.64 -11.82 -13.77
CA LEU A 248 -5.91 -13.16 -14.36
C LEU A 248 -5.91 -14.35 -13.41
N ARG A 249 -6.13 -14.14 -12.10
CA ARG A 249 -6.15 -15.22 -11.09
C ARG A 249 -4.89 -16.11 -11.17
N HIS A 250 -3.73 -15.49 -11.40
CA HIS A 250 -2.41 -16.14 -11.44
C HIS A 250 -2.16 -17.07 -12.66
N SER A 251 -3.01 -17.02 -13.69
CA SER A 251 -2.78 -17.74 -14.96
C SER A 251 -2.41 -16.77 -16.07
N TYR A 252 -1.13 -16.79 -16.48
CA TYR A 252 -0.59 -15.84 -17.45
C TYR A 252 -0.22 -16.49 -18.79
N ASN A 253 -0.30 -17.82 -18.93
CA ASN A 253 0.03 -18.52 -20.18
C ASN A 253 -0.71 -17.91 -21.38
N GLY A 254 -2.03 -17.76 -21.28
CA GLY A 254 -2.84 -17.17 -22.37
C GLY A 254 -2.44 -15.73 -22.69
N PHE A 255 -2.04 -14.94 -21.69
CA PHE A 255 -1.56 -13.57 -21.92
C PHE A 255 -0.22 -13.56 -22.64
N LEU A 256 0.73 -14.40 -22.21
CA LEU A 256 2.05 -14.49 -22.83
C LEU A 256 1.96 -14.99 -24.28
N SER A 257 1.17 -16.03 -24.54
CA SER A 257 0.90 -16.50 -25.92
C SER A 257 0.31 -15.37 -26.76
N TYR A 258 -0.73 -14.69 -26.25
CA TYR A 258 -1.37 -13.59 -26.98
C TYR A 258 -0.40 -12.45 -27.31
N ILE A 259 0.46 -12.04 -26.37
CA ILE A 259 1.46 -11.00 -26.59
C ILE A 259 2.45 -11.39 -27.71
N LYS A 260 2.90 -12.65 -27.69
CA LYS A 260 3.87 -13.19 -28.66
C LYS A 260 3.24 -13.28 -30.05
N ASP A 261 2.04 -13.85 -30.14
CA ASP A 261 1.35 -14.09 -31.42
C ASP A 261 0.89 -12.79 -32.11
N ASN A 262 0.79 -11.69 -31.35
CA ASN A 262 0.36 -10.39 -31.85
C ASN A 262 1.46 -9.32 -31.77
N GLU A 263 2.74 -9.72 -31.81
CA GLU A 263 3.86 -8.78 -31.68
C GLU A 263 3.92 -7.73 -32.78
N GLU A 264 3.71 -8.12 -34.04
CA GLU A 264 3.72 -7.19 -35.17
C GLU A 264 2.55 -6.21 -35.13
N ARG A 265 1.37 -6.69 -34.71
CA ARG A 265 0.15 -5.87 -34.59
C ARG A 265 0.26 -4.86 -33.44
N PHE A 266 0.91 -5.22 -32.35
CA PHE A 266 1.03 -4.39 -31.15
C PHE A 266 2.50 -4.19 -30.75
N PRO A 267 3.23 -3.27 -31.39
CA PRO A 267 4.66 -3.06 -31.11
C PRO A 267 4.94 -2.50 -29.70
N PHE A 268 3.91 -2.10 -28.95
CA PHE A 268 4.00 -1.65 -27.56
C PHE A 268 3.14 -2.52 -26.63
N PRO A 269 3.52 -2.66 -25.35
CA PRO A 269 4.73 -2.15 -24.71
C PRO A 269 5.97 -3.00 -25.03
N GLN A 270 7.16 -2.41 -24.83
CA GLN A 270 8.45 -3.09 -25.01
C GLN A 270 8.98 -3.69 -23.70
N GLU A 271 8.60 -3.10 -22.56
CA GLU A 271 8.97 -3.55 -21.22
C GLU A 271 7.72 -3.74 -20.37
N LEU A 272 7.55 -4.93 -19.81
CA LEU A 272 6.46 -5.29 -18.90
C LEU A 272 7.04 -5.68 -17.55
N ASN A 273 6.69 -4.92 -16.51
CA ASN A 273 7.09 -5.24 -15.14
C ASN A 273 5.87 -5.71 -14.34
N PHE A 274 5.94 -6.94 -13.84
CA PHE A 274 4.93 -7.53 -12.97
C PHE A 274 5.34 -7.37 -11.51
N TYR A 275 4.54 -6.63 -10.75
CA TYR A 275 4.78 -6.33 -9.35
C TYR A 275 3.84 -7.14 -8.49
N HIS A 276 4.36 -7.73 -7.43
CA HIS A 276 3.57 -8.39 -6.42
C HIS A 276 4.20 -8.22 -5.05
N LEU A 277 3.37 -8.38 -4.03
CA LEU A 277 3.84 -8.43 -2.65
C LEU A 277 3.88 -9.88 -2.15
N GLU A 278 2.94 -10.72 -2.57
CA GLU A 278 2.82 -12.10 -2.12
C GLU A 278 3.86 -13.04 -2.73
N LYS A 279 4.59 -13.80 -1.90
CA LYS A 279 5.55 -14.82 -2.38
C LYS A 279 4.99 -15.83 -3.39
N ASN A 280 3.68 -16.04 -3.39
CA ASN A 280 3.03 -17.04 -4.25
C ASN A 280 2.48 -16.47 -5.57
N ASP A 281 2.56 -15.15 -5.78
CA ASP A 281 2.15 -14.53 -7.02
C ASP A 281 3.17 -14.81 -8.14
N PHE A 282 2.67 -14.87 -9.37
CA PHE A 282 3.48 -15.00 -10.59
C PHE A 282 4.45 -16.19 -10.62
N LYS A 283 4.22 -17.27 -9.85
CA LYS A 283 5.08 -18.48 -9.87
C LYS A 283 5.39 -18.96 -11.29
N GLN A 284 4.38 -18.94 -12.15
CA GLN A 284 4.50 -19.31 -13.56
C GLN A 284 5.50 -18.42 -14.31
N LEU A 285 5.49 -17.10 -14.06
CA LEU A 285 6.42 -16.17 -14.71
C LEU A 285 7.83 -16.29 -14.15
N TYR A 286 7.98 -16.55 -12.85
CA TYR A 286 9.28 -16.85 -12.26
C TYR A 286 9.92 -18.11 -12.86
N ALA A 287 9.13 -19.16 -13.09
CA ALA A 287 9.62 -20.39 -13.71
C ALA A 287 10.10 -20.21 -15.16
N LEU A 288 9.62 -19.18 -15.87
CA LEU A 288 10.09 -18.86 -17.23
C LEU A 288 11.38 -18.01 -17.25
N ALA A 289 11.77 -17.47 -16.10
CA ALA A 289 12.96 -16.64 -15.95
C ALA A 289 14.18 -17.41 -15.40
N GLN A 290 14.01 -18.71 -15.13
CA GLN A 290 15.05 -19.66 -14.73
C GLN A 290 15.53 -20.42 -15.95
#